data_AF-A0A256XM33-F1
#
_entry.id   AF-A0A256XM33-F1
#
_cell.length_a   1.000
_cell.length_b   1.000
_cell.length_c   1.000
_cell.angle_alpha   90.00
_cell.angle_beta   90.00
_cell.angle_gamma   90.00
#
_symmetry.space_group_name_H-M   'P 1'
#
loop_
_entity.id
_entity.type
_entity.pdbx_description
1 polymer ?
#
loop_
_entity_poly.entity_id
_entity_poly.type
_entity_poly.pdbx_seq_one_letter_code
_entity_poly.pdbx_strand_id
1 'polypeptide(L)'
;MRREDLSRPFKSIADQRLIEKYLEELRLLNDIIKSVYIIITQADNISKEELEKHIGIINNSKTEIELIKKDALQYISKTSPSLYHREDWLRIATKIYNATDKAGGVIYRLEYMVNKKWQIPSPIKKGLANLTDNVMKIVNEFVSALKCLTLEEAKISERFKAIDQLEKKADENYRKIIFTVLEKIFLILLRLQKMTCT
;
A
#
# COMPACT_ATOMS: atom_id res chain seq x y z
N MET A 1 11.55 0.25 47.48
CA MET A 1 11.10 0.94 46.24
C MET A 1 10.62 -0.13 45.27
N ARG A 2 9.35 -0.09 44.86
CA ARG A 2 8.68 -1.15 44.08
C ARG A 2 9.04 -1.07 42.60
N ARG A 3 9.06 -2.21 41.92
CA ARG A 3 9.30 -2.38 40.47
C ARG A 3 8.18 -1.83 39.57
N GLU A 4 7.32 -0.96 40.09
CA GLU A 4 6.13 -0.45 39.38
C GLU A 4 6.33 0.97 38.80
N ASP A 5 7.49 1.61 39.06
CA ASP A 5 7.81 2.94 38.53
C ASP A 5 8.54 2.95 37.17
N LEU A 6 8.71 1.80 36.50
CA LEU A 6 9.40 1.69 35.19
C LEU A 6 8.46 1.57 33.98
N SER A 7 7.15 1.58 34.17
CA SER A 7 6.16 1.33 33.11
C SER A 7 5.30 2.55 32.79
N ARG A 8 5.93 3.70 32.56
CA ARG A 8 5.31 4.75 31.75
C ARG A 8 6.21 4.98 30.54
N PRO A 9 5.81 4.62 29.32
CA PRO A 9 6.52 5.12 28.16
C PRO A 9 6.21 6.61 28.12
N PHE A 10 7.08 7.43 28.70
CA PHE A 10 7.23 8.79 28.23
C PHE A 10 7.61 8.66 26.76
N LYS A 11 6.61 8.73 25.87
CA LYS A 11 6.85 8.78 24.44
C LYS A 11 7.80 9.92 24.19
N SER A 12 8.99 9.60 23.70
CA SER A 12 9.96 10.64 23.45
C SER A 12 9.39 11.55 22.36
N ILE A 13 9.70 12.84 22.42
CA ILE A 13 9.37 13.80 21.35
C ILE A 13 9.91 13.27 20.00
N ALA A 14 10.97 12.45 20.03
CA ALA A 14 11.53 11.81 18.86
C ALA A 14 10.62 10.74 18.25
N ASP A 15 10.02 9.87 19.05
CA ASP A 15 9.07 8.87 18.58
C ASP A 15 7.83 9.53 17.97
N GLN A 16 7.31 10.59 18.60
CA GLN A 16 6.16 11.33 18.09
C GLN A 16 6.43 11.94 16.73
N ARG A 17 7.59 12.58 16.54
CA ARG A 17 7.99 13.15 15.25
C ARG A 17 8.13 12.09 14.16
N LEU A 18 8.62 10.90 14.48
CA LEU A 18 8.72 9.80 13.52
C LEU A 18 7.33 9.27 13.14
N ILE A 19 6.45 9.10 14.12
CA ILE A 19 5.06 8.69 13.87
C ILE A 19 4.36 9.70 12.97
N GLU A 20 4.50 11.00 13.21
CA GLU A 20 3.93 12.05 12.36
C GLU A 20 4.40 11.93 10.90
N LYS A 21 5.70 11.69 10.69
CA LYS A 21 6.26 11.48 9.34
C LYS A 21 5.70 10.24 8.67
N TYR A 22 5.63 9.11 9.38
CA TYR A 22 5.09 7.87 8.83
C TYR A 22 3.59 7.95 8.56
N LEU A 23 2.83 8.66 9.39
CA LEU A 23 1.42 8.92 9.14
C LEU A 23 1.22 9.72 7.85
N GLU A 24 2.10 10.70 7.59
CA GLU A 24 2.06 11.46 6.34
C GLU A 24 2.46 10.60 5.13
N GLU A 25 3.49 9.76 5.24
CA GLU A 25 3.85 8.80 4.18
C GLU A 25 2.67 7.86 3.85
N LEU A 26 1.98 7.35 4.88
CA LEU A 26 0.84 6.45 4.69
C LEU A 26 -0.39 7.17 4.10
N ARG A 27 -0.59 8.46 4.42
CA ARG A 27 -1.62 9.29 3.79
C ARG A 27 -1.37 9.40 2.29
N LEU A 28 -0.14 9.70 1.90
CA LEU A 28 0.27 9.79 0.49
C LEU A 28 0.20 8.44 -0.23
N LEU A 29 0.59 7.35 0.45
CA LEU A 29 0.42 5.98 -0.07
C LEU A 29 -1.06 5.68 -0.35
N ASN A 30 -1.97 6.09 0.53
CA ASN A 30 -3.41 5.96 0.29
C ASN A 30 -3.88 6.74 -0.94
N ASP A 31 -3.34 7.93 -1.20
CA ASP A 31 -3.69 8.71 -2.39
C ASP A 31 -3.22 8.03 -3.69
N ILE A 32 -2.05 7.37 -3.65
CA ILE A 32 -1.57 6.49 -4.72
C ILE A 32 -2.54 5.31 -4.93
N ILE A 33 -2.90 4.60 -3.86
CA ILE A 33 -3.78 3.42 -3.91
C ILE A 33 -5.18 3.79 -4.45
N LYS A 34 -5.73 4.94 -4.05
CA LYS A 34 -7.00 5.45 -4.58
C LYS A 34 -6.92 5.74 -6.08
N SER A 35 -5.84 6.37 -6.53
CA SER A 35 -5.62 6.63 -7.96
C SER A 35 -5.51 5.32 -8.75
N VAL A 36 -4.81 4.33 -8.21
CA VAL A 36 -4.75 2.97 -8.78
C VAL A 36 -6.14 2.34 -8.87
N TYR A 37 -6.96 2.44 -7.83
CA TYR A 37 -8.33 1.92 -7.84
C TYR A 37 -9.18 2.57 -8.92
N ILE A 38 -9.11 3.89 -9.08
CA ILE A 38 -9.87 4.62 -10.11
C ILE A 38 -9.44 4.18 -11.50
N ILE A 39 -8.13 4.13 -11.77
CA ILE A 39 -7.61 3.68 -13.07
C ILE A 39 -8.07 2.25 -13.37
N ILE A 40 -8.02 1.33 -12.39
CA ILE A 40 -8.49 -0.06 -12.58
C ILE A 40 -9.97 -0.09 -12.94
N THR A 41 -10.80 0.60 -12.16
CA THR A 41 -12.26 0.53 -12.33
C THR A 41 -12.73 1.18 -13.62
N GLN A 42 -12.04 2.21 -14.07
CA GLN A 42 -12.35 2.97 -15.28
C GLN A 42 -11.49 2.61 -16.49
N ALA A 43 -10.64 1.58 -16.41
CA ALA A 43 -9.62 1.27 -17.43
C ALA A 43 -10.12 1.24 -18.89
N ASP A 44 -11.37 0.83 -19.12
CA ASP A 44 -11.96 0.72 -20.46
C ASP A 44 -12.42 2.07 -21.04
N ASN A 45 -12.70 3.07 -20.20
CA ASN A 45 -13.37 4.32 -20.57
C ASN A 45 -12.68 5.59 -20.02
N ILE A 46 -11.57 5.44 -19.30
CA ILE A 46 -10.84 6.58 -18.73
C ILE A 46 -10.32 7.46 -19.86
N SER A 47 -10.57 8.77 -19.76
CA SER A 47 -10.02 9.72 -20.71
C SER A 47 -8.51 9.85 -20.52
N LYS A 48 -7.80 10.27 -21.58
CA LYS A 48 -6.37 10.54 -21.48
C LYS A 48 -6.06 11.59 -20.41
N GLU A 49 -6.87 12.65 -20.35
CA GLU A 49 -6.73 13.74 -19.37
C GLU A 49 -6.91 13.24 -17.93
N GLU A 50 -7.93 12.41 -17.65
CA GLU A 50 -8.15 11.88 -16.31
C GLU A 50 -7.06 10.88 -15.90
N LEU A 51 -6.57 10.08 -16.86
CA LEU A 51 -5.42 9.20 -16.64
C LEU A 51 -4.16 10.01 -16.28
N GLU A 52 -3.84 11.05 -17.05
CA GLU A 52 -2.69 11.93 -16.81
C GLU A 52 -2.79 12.63 -15.45
N LYS A 53 -3.97 13.08 -15.06
CA LYS A 53 -4.24 13.65 -13.73
C LYS A 53 -3.92 12.66 -12.60
N HIS A 54 -4.40 11.43 -12.70
CA HIS A 54 -4.10 10.41 -11.68
C HIS A 54 -2.62 10.03 -11.64
N ILE A 55 -1.98 9.91 -12.80
CA ILE A 55 -0.52 9.70 -12.87
C ILE A 55 0.24 10.87 -12.23
N GLY A 56 -0.21 12.11 -12.43
CA GLY A 56 0.33 13.29 -11.78
C GLY A 56 0.24 13.23 -10.26
N ILE A 57 -0.94 12.91 -9.71
CA ILE A 57 -1.14 12.70 -8.27
C ILE A 57 -0.14 11.68 -7.73
N ILE A 58 -0.04 10.54 -8.42
CA ILE A 58 0.84 9.44 -8.04
C ILE A 58 2.31 9.88 -8.00
N ASN A 59 2.79 10.56 -9.04
CA ASN A 59 4.19 10.97 -9.15
C ASN A 59 4.53 12.04 -8.11
N ASN A 60 3.61 12.96 -7.84
CA ASN A 60 3.76 13.96 -6.78
C ASN A 60 3.83 13.29 -5.42
N SER A 61 2.89 12.39 -5.09
CA SER A 61 2.89 11.65 -3.82
C SER A 61 4.17 10.82 -3.64
N LYS A 62 4.69 10.18 -4.68
CA LYS A 62 5.99 9.48 -4.61
C LYS A 62 7.14 10.42 -4.28
N THR A 63 7.18 11.58 -4.94
CA THR A 63 8.22 12.58 -4.73
C THR A 63 8.19 13.09 -3.29
N GLU A 64 6.99 13.38 -2.77
CA GLU A 64 6.80 13.79 -1.38
C GLU A 64 7.19 12.70 -0.38
N ILE A 65 6.82 11.43 -0.63
CA ILE A 65 7.24 10.30 0.21
C ILE A 65 8.76 10.16 0.24
N GLU A 66 9.46 10.32 -0.89
CA GLU A 66 10.93 10.28 -0.92
C GLU A 66 11.57 11.41 -0.11
N LEU A 67 10.97 12.61 -0.11
CA LEU A 67 11.43 13.72 0.72
C LEU A 67 11.21 13.44 2.21
N ILE A 68 10.03 12.95 2.59
CA ILE A 68 9.71 12.61 3.99
C ILE A 68 10.63 11.50 4.48
N LYS A 69 10.89 10.48 3.66
CA LYS A 69 11.82 9.39 3.97
C LYS A 69 13.22 9.91 4.23
N LYS A 70 13.76 10.77 3.35
CA LYS A 70 15.09 11.37 3.54
C LYS A 70 15.16 12.15 4.85
N ASP A 71 14.13 12.92 5.15
CA ASP A 71 14.03 13.69 6.39
C ASP A 71 13.90 12.79 7.62
N ALA A 72 13.12 11.70 7.57
CA ALA A 72 13.00 10.71 8.63
C ALA A 72 14.34 10.00 8.90
N LEU A 73 15.06 9.58 7.86
CA LEU A 73 16.39 8.96 8.00
C LEU A 73 17.42 9.94 8.58
N GLN A 74 17.40 11.20 8.13
CA GLN A 74 18.26 12.24 8.68
C GLN A 74 17.93 12.51 10.15
N TYR A 75 16.64 12.51 10.50
CA TYR A 75 16.18 12.67 11.87
C TYR A 75 16.72 11.54 12.75
N ILE A 76 16.46 10.28 12.39
CA ILE A 76 16.95 9.09 13.09
C ILE A 76 18.48 9.15 13.30
N SER A 77 19.23 9.54 12.28
CA SER A 77 20.68 9.65 12.38
C SER A 77 21.13 10.70 13.41
N LYS A 78 20.41 11.83 13.51
CA LYS A 78 20.75 12.93 14.43
C LYS A 78 20.31 12.66 15.87
N THR A 79 19.20 11.96 16.07
CA THR A 79 18.67 11.57 17.40
C THR A 79 19.12 10.18 17.84
N SER A 80 19.97 9.48 17.09
CA SER A 80 20.36 8.09 17.36
C SER A 80 20.85 7.78 18.79
N PRO A 81 21.56 8.67 19.52
CA PRO A 81 21.97 8.38 20.89
C PRO A 81 20.83 8.36 21.91
N SER A 82 19.69 8.99 21.60
CA SER A 82 18.52 9.13 22.50
C SER A 82 17.25 8.45 21.97
N LEU A 83 17.26 7.97 20.73
CA LEU A 83 16.14 7.28 20.11
C LEU A 83 16.13 5.80 20.51
N TYR A 84 15.17 5.44 21.36
CA TYR A 84 14.92 4.05 21.70
C TYR A 84 14.39 3.30 20.47
N HIS A 85 14.73 2.01 20.32
CA HIS A 85 14.26 1.17 19.20
C HIS A 85 14.52 1.70 17.78
N ARG A 86 15.65 2.40 17.54
CA ARG A 86 16.05 2.90 16.22
C ARG A 86 15.84 1.91 15.06
N GLU A 87 16.24 0.65 15.26
CA GLU A 87 16.14 -0.38 14.22
C GLU A 87 14.69 -0.68 13.83
N ASP A 88 13.75 -0.58 14.77
CA ASP A 88 12.33 -0.79 14.48
C ASP A 88 11.76 0.38 13.69
N TRP A 89 12.16 1.61 13.99
CA TRP A 89 11.80 2.79 13.20
C TRP A 89 12.33 2.71 11.76
N LEU A 90 13.61 2.34 11.59
CA LEU A 90 14.19 2.12 10.27
C LEU A 90 13.47 1.01 9.49
N ARG A 91 13.06 -0.06 10.19
CA ARG A 91 12.29 -1.16 9.59
C ARG A 91 10.93 -0.69 9.12
N ILE A 92 10.21 0.10 9.92
CA ILE A 92 8.91 0.69 9.54
C ILE A 92 9.07 1.55 8.29
N ALA A 93 10.03 2.49 8.29
CA ALA A 93 10.30 3.35 7.13
C ALA A 93 10.57 2.54 5.86
N THR A 94 11.39 1.49 5.97
CA THR A 94 11.73 0.61 4.84
C THR A 94 10.50 -0.13 4.31
N LYS A 95 9.60 -0.58 5.20
CA LYS A 95 8.38 -1.30 4.80
C LYS A 95 7.38 -0.39 4.10
N ILE A 96 7.15 0.83 4.61
CA ILE A 96 6.28 1.82 3.97
C ILE A 96 6.83 2.17 2.58
N TYR A 97 8.15 2.43 2.51
CA TYR A 97 8.82 2.72 1.25
C TYR A 97 8.63 1.63 0.19
N ASN A 98 8.87 0.37 0.58
CA ASN A 98 8.70 -0.77 -0.33
C ASN A 98 7.25 -0.93 -0.79
N ALA A 99 6.25 -0.56 0.02
CA ALA A 99 4.86 -0.55 -0.39
C ALA A 99 4.58 0.54 -1.43
N THR A 100 5.12 1.75 -1.22
CA THR A 100 5.03 2.88 -2.16
C THR A 100 5.67 2.56 -3.50
N ASP A 101 6.87 1.99 -3.52
CA ASP A 101 7.56 1.63 -4.76
C ASP A 101 6.77 0.57 -5.55
N LYS A 102 6.29 -0.47 -4.87
CA LYS A 102 5.43 -1.50 -5.48
C LYS A 102 4.14 -0.93 -6.05
N ALA A 103 3.45 -0.06 -5.30
CA ALA A 103 2.26 0.65 -5.79
C ALA A 103 2.61 1.47 -7.04
N GLY A 104 3.77 2.13 -7.02
CA GLY A 104 4.36 2.82 -8.15
C GLY A 104 4.53 1.95 -9.40
N GLY A 105 5.03 0.73 -9.24
CA GLY A 105 5.20 -0.23 -10.33
C GLY A 105 3.88 -0.76 -10.90
N VAL A 106 2.77 -0.69 -10.16
CA VAL A 106 1.44 -1.04 -10.68
C VAL A 106 0.99 0.00 -11.71
N ILE A 107 1.29 1.27 -11.48
CA ILE A 107 0.79 2.39 -12.28
C ILE A 107 1.37 2.35 -13.69
N TYR A 108 2.67 2.12 -13.84
CA TYR A 108 3.29 1.98 -15.16
C TYR A 108 2.65 0.86 -16.00
N ARG A 109 2.25 -0.23 -15.35
CA ARG A 109 1.57 -1.34 -16.03
C ARG A 109 0.15 -0.97 -16.42
N LEU A 110 -0.59 -0.29 -15.54
CA LEU A 110 -1.94 0.18 -15.84
C LEU A 110 -1.94 1.23 -16.96
N GLU A 111 -1.05 2.22 -16.89
CA GLU A 111 -0.86 3.22 -17.93
C GLU A 111 -0.58 2.56 -19.28
N TYR A 112 0.36 1.60 -19.32
CA TYR A 112 0.67 0.85 -20.52
C TYR A 112 -0.57 0.12 -21.09
N MET A 113 -1.34 -0.55 -20.24
CA MET A 113 -2.55 -1.27 -20.64
C MET A 113 -3.62 -0.33 -21.22
N VAL A 114 -3.87 0.79 -20.55
CA VAL A 114 -4.85 1.79 -21.00
C VAL A 114 -4.42 2.41 -22.33
N ASN A 115 -3.15 2.81 -22.46
CA ASN A 115 -2.60 3.39 -23.69
C ASN A 115 -2.65 2.41 -24.87
N LYS A 116 -2.50 1.10 -24.62
CA LYS A 116 -2.67 0.05 -25.64
C LYS A 116 -4.13 -0.34 -25.88
N LYS A 117 -5.08 0.27 -25.18
CA LYS A 117 -6.52 -0.05 -25.22
C LYS A 117 -6.78 -1.54 -24.97
N TRP A 118 -5.98 -2.15 -24.08
CA TRP A 118 -6.17 -3.54 -23.69
C TRP A 118 -7.39 -3.65 -22.80
N GLN A 119 -8.42 -4.34 -23.30
CA GLN A 119 -9.61 -4.61 -22.51
C GLN A 119 -9.28 -5.59 -21.39
N ILE A 120 -9.52 -5.16 -20.15
CA ILE A 120 -9.34 -6.02 -18.98
C ILE A 120 -10.63 -6.82 -18.80
N PRO A 121 -10.60 -8.17 -18.85
CA PRO A 121 -11.80 -8.96 -18.64
C PRO A 121 -12.48 -8.59 -17.32
N SER A 122 -13.79 -8.34 -17.37
CA SER A 122 -14.59 -7.85 -16.22
C SER A 122 -14.35 -8.62 -14.90
N PRO A 123 -14.24 -9.97 -14.89
CA PRO A 123 -13.92 -10.70 -13.66
C PRO A 123 -12.55 -10.33 -13.05
N ILE A 124 -11.53 -10.14 -13.90
CA ILE A 124 -10.18 -9.75 -13.49
C ILE A 124 -10.21 -8.31 -12.98
N LYS A 125 -10.87 -7.40 -13.70
CA LYS A 125 -11.01 -5.99 -13.29
C LYS A 125 -11.68 -5.85 -11.92
N LYS A 126 -12.80 -6.55 -11.69
CA LYS A 126 -13.48 -6.59 -10.38
C LYS A 126 -12.59 -7.17 -9.29
N GLY A 127 -11.87 -8.24 -9.60
CA GLY A 127 -10.90 -8.85 -8.69
C GLY A 127 -9.80 -7.86 -8.28
N LEU A 128 -9.18 -7.19 -9.24
CA LEU A 128 -8.15 -6.18 -9.01
C LEU A 128 -8.68 -5.01 -8.17
N ALA A 129 -9.87 -4.50 -8.48
CA ALA A 129 -10.50 -3.43 -7.70
C ALA A 129 -10.73 -3.85 -6.23
N ASN A 130 -11.24 -5.06 -6.01
CA ASN A 130 -11.44 -5.61 -4.66
C ASN A 130 -10.13 -5.84 -3.91
N LEU A 131 -9.05 -6.25 -4.61
CA LEU A 131 -7.73 -6.39 -4.01
C LEU A 131 -7.17 -5.03 -3.58
N THR A 132 -7.27 -4.02 -4.44
CA THR A 132 -6.84 -2.65 -4.14
C THR A 132 -7.61 -2.05 -2.95
N ASP A 133 -8.93 -2.29 -2.88
CA ASP A 133 -9.76 -1.86 -1.73
C ASP A 133 -9.33 -2.54 -0.42
N ASN A 134 -9.01 -3.84 -0.45
CA ASN A 134 -8.46 -4.53 0.73
C ASN A 134 -7.11 -3.96 1.14
N VAL A 135 -6.21 -3.67 0.19
CA VAL A 135 -4.90 -3.06 0.49
C VAL A 135 -5.09 -1.68 1.14
N MET A 136 -6.02 -0.87 0.65
CA MET A 136 -6.37 0.41 1.28
C MET A 136 -6.85 0.25 2.72
N LYS A 137 -7.66 -0.79 3.01
CA LYS A 137 -8.10 -1.10 4.39
C LYS A 137 -6.92 -1.49 5.29
N ILE A 138 -5.97 -2.28 4.79
CA ILE A 138 -4.75 -2.65 5.54
C ILE A 138 -3.95 -1.39 5.90
N VAL A 139 -3.73 -0.49 4.94
CA VAL A 139 -3.01 0.77 5.16
C VAL A 139 -3.74 1.65 6.19
N ASN A 140 -5.07 1.76 6.12
CA ASN A 140 -5.87 2.51 7.08
C ASN A 140 -5.82 1.92 8.49
N GLU A 141 -5.80 0.59 8.61
CA GLU A 141 -5.66 -0.07 9.91
C GLU A 141 -4.25 0.12 10.48
N PHE A 142 -3.22 0.12 9.63
CA PHE A 142 -1.85 0.46 10.03
C PHE A 142 -1.70 1.91 10.50
N VAL A 143 -2.36 2.87 9.83
CA VAL A 143 -2.49 4.26 10.31
C VAL A 143 -3.12 4.31 11.70
N SER A 144 -4.18 3.53 11.91
CA SER A 144 -4.85 3.44 13.21
C SER A 144 -3.94 2.84 14.29
N ALA A 145 -3.17 1.79 13.94
CA ALA A 145 -2.20 1.18 14.83
C ALA A 145 -1.07 2.15 15.24
N LEU A 146 -0.52 2.92 14.29
CA LEU A 146 0.49 3.95 14.58
C LEU A 146 -0.04 5.06 15.49
N LYS A 147 -1.31 5.47 15.31
CA LYS A 147 -1.97 6.41 16.22
C LYS A 147 -2.24 5.81 17.60
N CYS A 148 -2.49 4.50 17.68
CA CYS A 148 -2.62 3.81 18.97
C CYS A 148 -1.30 3.67 19.71
N LEU A 149 -0.15 3.61 18.99
CA LEU A 149 1.17 3.74 19.63
C LEU A 149 1.13 4.99 20.47
N THR A 150 0.95 6.17 19.85
CA THR A 150 0.34 7.41 20.37
C THR A 150 -0.39 7.41 21.71
N LEU A 151 -1.64 6.97 21.62
CA LEU A 151 -2.73 7.43 22.48
C LEU A 151 -3.27 6.32 23.39
N GLU A 152 -3.20 5.05 22.95
CA GLU A 152 -3.95 3.95 23.56
C GLU A 152 -3.25 2.59 23.34
N GLU A 153 -2.17 2.33 24.08
CA GLU A 153 -1.34 1.13 23.90
C GLU A 153 -2.12 -0.18 24.09
N ALA A 154 -3.16 -0.18 24.93
CA ALA A 154 -4.00 -1.35 25.19
C ALA A 154 -4.72 -1.89 23.94
N LYS A 155 -4.95 -1.06 22.91
CA LYS A 155 -5.65 -1.47 21.68
C LYS A 155 -4.73 -1.92 20.56
N ILE A 156 -3.41 -1.77 20.69
CA ILE A 156 -2.44 -2.08 19.63
C ILE A 156 -2.53 -3.55 19.19
N SER A 157 -2.65 -4.48 20.14
CA SER A 157 -2.75 -5.92 19.82
C SER A 157 -4.01 -6.24 19.01
N GLU A 158 -5.14 -5.59 19.30
CA GLU A 158 -6.37 -5.76 18.53
C GLU A 158 -6.21 -5.23 17.10
N ARG A 159 -5.57 -4.07 16.94
CA ARG A 159 -5.26 -3.49 15.62
C ARG A 159 -4.38 -4.42 14.78
N PHE A 160 -3.34 -5.01 15.37
CA PHE A 160 -2.51 -5.98 14.65
C PHE A 160 -3.28 -7.24 14.25
N LYS A 161 -4.17 -7.76 15.10
CA LYS A 161 -5.05 -8.88 14.73
C LYS A 161 -5.97 -8.53 13.55
N ALA A 162 -6.49 -7.31 13.51
CA ALA A 162 -7.32 -6.85 12.41
C ALA A 162 -6.52 -6.76 11.10
N ILE A 163 -5.28 -6.25 11.16
CA ILE A 163 -4.34 -6.24 10.01
C ILE A 163 -4.10 -7.66 9.50
N ASP A 164 -3.75 -8.62 10.38
CA ASP A 164 -3.49 -10.01 9.99
C ASP A 164 -4.69 -10.65 9.27
N GLN A 165 -5.91 -10.35 9.72
CA GLN A 165 -7.13 -10.84 9.07
C GLN A 165 -7.34 -10.23 7.68
N LEU A 166 -7.08 -8.92 7.55
CA LEU A 166 -7.16 -8.23 6.25
C LEU A 166 -6.11 -8.74 5.27
N GLU A 167 -4.88 -9.00 5.72
CA GLU A 167 -3.80 -9.57 4.91
C GLU A 167 -4.16 -10.98 4.40
N LYS A 168 -4.66 -11.86 5.27
CA LYS A 168 -5.14 -13.19 4.86
C LYS A 168 -6.20 -13.11 3.77
N LYS A 169 -7.14 -12.18 3.91
CA LYS A 169 -8.19 -11.93 2.91
C LYS A 169 -7.61 -11.38 1.60
N ALA A 170 -6.61 -10.50 1.67
CA ALA A 170 -5.93 -9.98 0.49
C ALA A 170 -5.19 -11.11 -0.26
N ASP A 171 -4.50 -12.00 0.45
CA ASP A 171 -3.79 -13.16 -0.13
C ASP A 171 -4.73 -14.16 -0.79
N GLU A 172 -5.89 -14.42 -0.19
CA GLU A 172 -6.94 -15.23 -0.81
C GLU A 172 -7.48 -14.59 -2.09
N ASN A 173 -7.75 -13.28 -2.06
CA ASN A 173 -8.23 -12.55 -3.22
C ASN A 173 -7.18 -12.54 -4.34
N TYR A 174 -5.91 -12.33 -4.00
CA TYR A 174 -4.80 -12.39 -4.95
C TYR A 174 -4.72 -13.76 -5.65
N ARG A 175 -4.77 -14.86 -4.88
CA ARG A 175 -4.77 -16.22 -5.45
C ARG A 175 -5.97 -16.47 -6.38
N LYS A 176 -7.17 -16.03 -5.99
CA LYS A 176 -8.38 -16.15 -6.82
C LYS A 176 -8.24 -15.40 -8.16
N ILE A 177 -7.64 -14.20 -8.14
CA ILE A 177 -7.38 -13.44 -9.36
C ILE A 177 -6.40 -14.17 -10.27
N ILE A 178 -5.30 -14.73 -9.72
CA ILE A 178 -4.35 -15.53 -10.50
C ILE A 178 -5.06 -16.68 -11.21
N PHE A 179 -5.86 -17.46 -10.50
CA PHE A 179 -6.60 -18.57 -11.12
C PHE A 179 -7.56 -18.08 -12.20
N THR A 180 -8.27 -16.98 -11.96
CA THR A 180 -9.14 -16.37 -12.96
C THR A 180 -8.38 -15.96 -14.22
N VAL A 181 -7.18 -15.38 -14.07
CA VAL A 181 -6.30 -15.01 -15.20
C VAL A 181 -5.87 -16.27 -15.96
N LEU A 182 -5.38 -17.29 -15.25
CA LEU A 182 -4.91 -18.54 -15.85
C LEU A 182 -6.02 -19.27 -16.62
N GLU A 183 -7.23 -19.36 -16.07
CA GLU A 183 -8.39 -19.94 -16.73
C GLU A 183 -8.70 -19.21 -18.05
N LYS A 184 -8.66 -17.87 -18.06
CA LYS A 184 -8.91 -17.08 -19.28
C LYS A 184 -7.84 -17.31 -20.33
N ILE A 185 -6.57 -17.36 -19.94
CA ILE A 185 -5.46 -17.65 -20.86
C ILE A 185 -5.61 -19.05 -21.45
N PHE A 186 -5.87 -20.05 -20.61
CA PHE A 186 -6.04 -21.43 -21.05
C PHE A 186 -7.20 -21.58 -22.05
N LEU A 187 -8.35 -20.95 -21.78
CA LEU A 187 -9.49 -20.95 -22.70
C LEU A 187 -9.17 -20.30 -24.06
N ILE A 188 -8.34 -19.25 -24.08
CA ILE A 188 -7.90 -18.62 -25.33
C ILE A 188 -7.00 -19.58 -26.13
N LEU A 189 -6.03 -20.21 -25.47
CA LEU A 189 -5.12 -21.17 -26.12
C LEU A 189 -5.87 -22.35 -26.74
N LEU A 190 -6.84 -22.92 -26.02
CA LEU A 190 -7.69 -24.00 -26.55
C LEU A 190 -8.49 -23.57 -27.79
N ARG A 191 -8.97 -22.33 -27.84
CA ARG A 191 -9.67 -21.80 -29.02
C ARG A 191 -8.73 -21.66 -30.21
N LEU A 192 -7.50 -21.18 -30.00
CA LEU A 192 -6.50 -21.05 -31.06
C LEU A 192 -6.06 -22.41 -31.64
N GLN A 193 -5.93 -23.44 -30.80
CA GLN A 193 -5.63 -24.80 -31.27
C GLN A 193 -6.75 -25.39 -32.12
N LYS A 194 -8.03 -25.17 -31.73
CA LYS A 194 -9.16 -25.65 -32.51
C LYS A 194 -9.29 -24.98 -33.88
N MET A 195 -8.89 -23.71 -34.03
CA MET A 195 -8.93 -23.00 -35.32
C MET A 195 -7.79 -23.40 -36.28
N THR A 196 -6.70 -23.99 -35.78
CA THR A 196 -5.56 -24.42 -36.61
C THR A 196 -5.68 -25.87 -37.09
N CYS A 197 -6.66 -26.62 -36.58
CA CYS A 197 -6.93 -28.02 -36.95
C CYS A 197 -8.14 -28.19 -37.90
N THR A 198 -8.63 -27.11 -38.50
CA THR A 198 -9.66 -27.06 -39.55
C THR A 198 -9.11 -26.34 -40.76
#